data_AF-A0A645HG98-F1
#
_entry.id   AF-A0A645HG98-F1
#
_cell.length_a   1.000
_cell.length_b   1.000
_cell.length_c   1.000
_cell.angle_alpha   90.00
_cell.angle_beta   90.00
_cell.angle_gamma   90.00
#
_symmetry.space_group_name_H-M   'P 1'
#
loop_
_entity.id
_entity.type
_entity.pdbx_description
1 polymer ?
#
loop_
_entity_poly.entity_id
_entity_poly.type
_entity_poly.pdbx_seq_one_letter_code
_entity_poly.pdbx_strand_id
1 'polypeptide(L)'
;MEQRRLIYTQRDEILAMDNITDLVKNLYGQFIDRISVNFEMQGKTNQAKVYAHELLKKLNISEEIIENGFNDNGRASKIWMDDAWRNYEEIHGEDKQLEKMVFLTILDRQWMEHVDNMDRVKKGIYLRQYASIKPVDAFKEEAVERFENMMDNITEQTVLTLASAPKQEGQEED
;
A
#
# COMPACT_ATOMS: atom_id res chain seq x y z
N MET A 1 -16.56 15.44 6.92
CA MET A 1 -17.22 14.56 7.92
C MET A 1 -17.38 13.16 7.39
N GLU A 2 -17.77 12.99 6.14
CA GLU A 2 -17.98 11.68 5.49
C GLU A 2 -16.71 10.81 5.43
N GLN A 3 -15.59 11.34 4.91
CA GLN A 3 -14.28 10.64 4.90
C GLN A 3 -13.81 10.24 6.31
N ARG A 4 -14.00 11.11 7.32
CA ARG A 4 -13.65 10.77 8.71
C ARG A 4 -14.47 9.60 9.22
N ARG A 5 -15.79 9.62 8.98
CA ARG A 5 -16.69 8.55 9.41
C ARG A 5 -16.34 7.25 8.70
N LEU A 6 -16.06 7.28 7.40
CA LEU A 6 -15.65 6.11 6.62
C LEU A 6 -14.37 5.45 7.19
N ILE A 7 -13.32 6.24 7.47
CA ILE A 7 -12.06 5.69 7.99
C ILE A 7 -12.21 5.17 9.41
N TYR A 8 -12.95 5.86 10.29
CA TYR A 8 -13.21 5.33 11.63
C TYR A 8 -14.03 4.03 11.57
N THR A 9 -15.02 3.95 10.67
CA THR A 9 -15.75 2.70 10.44
C THR A 9 -14.85 1.58 9.94
N GLN A 10 -14.01 1.82 8.93
CA GLN A 10 -13.06 0.82 8.44
C GLN A 10 -12.05 0.39 9.50
N ARG A 11 -11.55 1.33 10.31
CA ARG A 11 -10.65 1.03 11.43
C ARG A 11 -11.33 0.16 12.48
N ASP A 12 -12.57 0.48 12.85
CA ASP A 12 -13.34 -0.28 13.83
C ASP A 12 -13.69 -1.67 13.31
N GLU A 13 -14.01 -1.80 12.02
CA GLU A 13 -14.20 -3.10 11.34
C GLU A 13 -12.93 -3.96 11.39
N ILE A 14 -11.77 -3.37 11.07
CA ILE A 14 -10.48 -4.07 11.06
C ILE A 14 -10.05 -4.46 12.48
N LEU A 15 -10.35 -3.63 13.47
CA LEU A 15 -10.17 -3.96 14.89
C LEU A 15 -11.04 -5.12 15.35
N ALA A 16 -12.24 -5.26 14.77
CA ALA A 16 -13.19 -6.31 15.11
C ALA A 16 -12.94 -7.64 14.37
N MET A 17 -12.17 -7.65 13.29
CA MET A 17 -11.80 -8.86 12.56
C MET A 17 -10.85 -9.72 13.39
N ASP A 18 -10.96 -11.05 13.33
CA ASP A 18 -10.04 -11.98 14.03
C ASP A 18 -8.70 -12.12 13.31
N ASN A 19 -8.69 -12.08 11.98
CA ASN A 19 -7.50 -12.08 11.13
C ASN A 19 -7.68 -11.05 10.00
N ILE A 20 -6.57 -10.58 9.44
CA ILE A 20 -6.58 -9.68 8.28
C ILE A 20 -5.69 -10.20 7.15
N THR A 21 -5.36 -11.49 7.16
CA THR A 21 -4.41 -12.10 6.22
C THR A 21 -4.88 -11.95 4.77
N ASP A 22 -6.18 -12.11 4.51
CA ASP A 22 -6.75 -11.89 3.18
C ASP A 22 -6.64 -10.42 2.74
N LEU A 23 -6.80 -9.48 3.68
CA LEU A 23 -6.58 -8.06 3.41
C LEU A 23 -5.10 -7.81 3.07
N VAL A 24 -4.17 -8.32 3.87
CA VAL A 24 -2.73 -8.19 3.63
C VAL A 24 -2.34 -8.78 2.27
N LYS A 25 -2.84 -9.98 1.95
CA LYS A 25 -2.64 -10.63 0.65
C LYS A 25 -3.15 -9.77 -0.50
N ASN A 26 -4.31 -9.13 -0.32
CA ASN A 26 -4.84 -8.19 -1.30
C ASN A 26 -3.92 -6.97 -1.47
N LEU A 27 -3.40 -6.40 -0.38
CA LEU A 27 -2.45 -5.28 -0.42
C LEU A 27 -1.16 -5.65 -1.17
N TYR A 28 -0.61 -6.86 -0.95
CA TYR A 28 0.52 -7.38 -1.73
C TYR A 28 0.19 -7.44 -3.22
N GLY A 29 -0.98 -7.99 -3.58
CA GLY A 29 -1.45 -8.06 -4.96
C GLY A 29 -1.54 -6.68 -5.62
N GLN A 30 -2.19 -5.72 -4.95
CA GLN A 30 -2.31 -4.33 -5.44
C GLN A 30 -0.94 -3.66 -5.63
N PHE A 31 -0.01 -3.87 -4.69
CA PHE A 31 1.33 -3.31 -4.78
C PHE A 31 2.10 -3.88 -5.97
N ILE A 32 2.07 -5.20 -6.16
CA ILE A 32 2.76 -5.89 -7.26
C ILE A 32 2.12 -5.60 -8.62
N ASP A 33 0.79 -5.54 -8.69
CA ASP A 33 0.06 -5.13 -9.90
C ASP A 33 0.49 -3.74 -10.34
N ARG A 34 0.61 -2.79 -9.39
CA ARG A 34 1.09 -1.44 -9.68
C ARG A 34 2.53 -1.42 -10.20
N ILE A 35 3.42 -2.26 -9.67
CA ILE A 35 4.78 -2.42 -10.20
C ILE A 35 4.74 -2.92 -11.66
N SER A 36 3.93 -3.96 -11.92
CA SER A 36 3.78 -4.55 -13.25
C SER A 36 3.20 -3.55 -14.26
N VAL A 37 2.11 -2.88 -13.91
CA VAL A 37 1.45 -1.88 -14.75
C VAL A 37 2.39 -0.71 -15.04
N ASN A 38 3.12 -0.22 -14.05
CA ASN A 38 4.08 0.86 -14.23
C ASN A 38 5.19 0.46 -15.21
N PHE A 39 5.74 -0.75 -15.06
CA PHE A 39 6.74 -1.29 -15.99
C PHE A 39 6.23 -1.37 -17.44
N GLU A 40 4.99 -1.81 -17.64
CA GLU A 40 4.36 -1.88 -18.96
C GLU A 40 4.05 -0.49 -19.55
N MET A 41 3.47 0.40 -18.75
CA MET A 41 3.09 1.76 -19.19
C MET A 41 4.30 2.60 -19.60
N GLN A 42 5.46 2.39 -18.97
CA GLN A 42 6.70 3.05 -19.36
C GLN A 42 7.36 2.42 -20.60
N GLY A 43 6.72 1.46 -21.27
CA GLY A 43 7.27 0.80 -22.46
C GLY A 43 8.47 -0.10 -22.16
N LYS A 44 8.52 -0.69 -20.96
CA LYS A 44 9.58 -1.61 -20.53
C LYS A 44 11.01 -1.02 -20.64
N THR A 45 11.15 0.26 -20.33
CA THR A 45 12.47 0.92 -20.32
C THR A 45 13.40 0.32 -19.26
N ASN A 46 14.71 0.49 -19.44
CA ASN A 46 15.70 0.11 -18.42
C ASN A 46 15.44 0.80 -17.08
N GLN A 47 14.99 2.07 -17.09
CA GLN A 47 14.66 2.79 -15.86
C GLN A 47 13.48 2.15 -15.13
N ALA A 48 12.42 1.80 -15.85
CA ALA A 48 11.27 1.11 -15.27
C ALA A 48 11.65 -0.30 -14.76
N LYS A 49 12.52 -1.02 -15.47
CA LYS A 49 13.05 -2.31 -15.03
C LYS A 49 13.82 -2.18 -13.71
N VAL A 50 14.75 -1.23 -13.62
CA VAL A 50 15.55 -1.00 -12.40
C VAL A 50 14.66 -0.65 -11.22
N TYR A 51 13.68 0.24 -11.42
CA TYR A 51 12.73 0.62 -10.38
C TYR A 51 11.89 -0.57 -9.89
N ALA A 52 11.31 -1.34 -10.82
CA ALA A 52 10.54 -2.53 -10.48
C ALA A 52 11.40 -3.56 -9.74
N HIS A 53 12.63 -3.80 -10.23
CA HIS A 53 13.57 -4.73 -9.60
C HIS A 53 13.86 -4.35 -8.15
N GLU A 54 14.17 -3.07 -7.87
CA GLU A 54 14.45 -2.60 -6.52
C GLU A 54 13.29 -2.86 -5.54
N LEU A 55 12.05 -2.62 -5.99
CA LEU A 55 10.86 -2.86 -5.16
C LEU A 55 10.61 -4.36 -4.95
N LEU A 56 10.71 -5.17 -6.01
CA LEU A 56 10.50 -6.61 -5.93
C LEU A 56 11.53 -7.29 -5.01
N LYS A 57 12.78 -6.83 -5.00
CA LYS A 57 13.80 -7.31 -4.06
C LYS A 57 13.44 -7.02 -2.60
N LYS A 58 12.80 -5.89 -2.30
CA LYS A 58 12.32 -5.57 -0.94
C LYS A 58 11.20 -6.50 -0.48
N LEU A 59 10.53 -7.17 -1.41
CA LEU A 59 9.52 -8.21 -1.11
C LEU A 59 10.14 -9.60 -0.96
N ASN A 60 11.47 -9.69 -0.88
CA ASN A 60 12.23 -10.93 -0.81
C ASN A 60 12.02 -11.86 -2.02
N ILE A 61 11.57 -11.34 -3.17
CA ILE A 61 11.39 -12.14 -4.39
C ILE A 61 12.77 -12.54 -4.93
N SER A 62 12.89 -13.80 -5.33
CA SER A 62 14.12 -14.35 -5.86
C SER A 62 14.50 -13.73 -7.21
N GLU A 63 15.80 -13.64 -7.47
CA GLU A 63 16.33 -13.02 -8.70
C GLU A 63 15.80 -13.69 -9.98
N GLU A 64 15.71 -15.02 -9.95
CA GLU A 64 15.18 -15.82 -11.05
C GLU A 64 13.72 -15.48 -11.34
N ILE A 65 12.88 -15.36 -10.30
CA ILE A 65 11.46 -15.05 -10.46
C ILE A 65 11.26 -13.60 -10.95
N ILE A 66 12.07 -12.67 -10.48
CA ILE A 66 12.05 -11.28 -10.95
C ILE A 66 12.30 -11.25 -12.47
N GLU A 67 13.39 -11.87 -12.93
CA GLU A 67 13.73 -11.93 -14.35
C GLU A 67 12.70 -12.71 -15.19
N ASN A 68 12.15 -13.80 -14.66
CA ASN A 68 11.07 -14.53 -15.32
C ASN A 68 9.84 -13.65 -15.55
N GLY A 69 9.43 -12.85 -14.55
CA GLY A 69 8.31 -11.92 -14.70
C GLY A 69 8.58 -10.82 -15.72
N PHE A 70 9.80 -10.27 -15.80
CA PHE A 70 10.13 -9.28 -16.83
C PHE A 70 10.05 -9.83 -18.27
N ASN A 71 10.33 -11.12 -18.44
CA ASN A 71 10.31 -11.81 -19.73
C ASN A 71 8.91 -12.34 -20.09
N ASP A 72 7.98 -12.42 -19.14
CA ASP A 72 6.61 -12.87 -19.38
C ASP A 72 5.69 -11.70 -19.76
N ASN A 73 4.97 -11.85 -20.87
CA ASN A 73 3.99 -10.87 -21.32
C ASN A 73 2.63 -11.14 -20.70
N GLY A 74 2.28 -10.36 -19.68
CA GLY A 74 0.95 -10.34 -19.09
C GLY A 74 0.75 -11.26 -17.88
N ARG A 75 1.78 -11.97 -17.40
CA ARG A 75 1.73 -12.74 -16.13
C ARG A 75 2.78 -12.30 -15.11
N ALA A 76 3.54 -11.24 -15.39
CA ALA A 76 4.57 -10.72 -14.50
C ALA A 76 4.06 -10.55 -13.05
N SER A 77 2.93 -9.83 -12.88
CA SER A 77 2.32 -9.63 -11.57
C SER A 77 2.01 -10.94 -10.84
N LYS A 78 1.40 -11.91 -11.52
CA LYS A 78 1.06 -13.20 -10.91
C LYS A 78 2.31 -13.96 -10.47
N ILE A 79 3.33 -14.02 -11.32
CA ILE A 79 4.60 -14.72 -11.05
C ILE A 79 5.28 -14.11 -9.81
N TRP A 80 5.35 -12.78 -9.74
CA TRP A 80 5.92 -12.06 -8.62
C TRP A 80 5.09 -12.21 -7.34
N MET A 81 3.76 -12.16 -7.45
CA MET A 81 2.85 -12.31 -6.32
C MET A 81 2.96 -13.70 -5.67
N ASP A 82 3.03 -14.76 -6.48
CA ASP A 82 3.12 -16.13 -5.99
C ASP A 82 4.41 -16.34 -5.16
N ASP A 83 5.56 -15.78 -5.60
CA ASP A 83 6.83 -15.87 -4.85
C ASP A 83 6.85 -14.93 -3.64
N ALA A 84 6.38 -13.69 -3.77
CA ALA A 84 6.31 -12.74 -2.67
C ALA A 84 5.48 -13.27 -1.51
N TRP A 85 4.30 -13.83 -1.82
CA TRP A 85 3.41 -14.39 -0.81
C TRP A 85 4.00 -15.63 -0.15
N ARG A 86 4.61 -16.53 -0.93
CA ARG A 86 5.32 -17.70 -0.39
C ARG A 86 6.42 -17.27 0.59
N ASN A 87 7.25 -16.31 0.21
CA ASN A 87 8.35 -15.85 1.06
C ASN A 87 7.83 -15.15 2.32
N TYR A 88 6.72 -14.41 2.21
CA TYR A 88 6.04 -13.84 3.36
C TYR A 88 5.55 -14.93 4.34
N GLU A 89 4.87 -15.96 3.84
CA GLU A 89 4.39 -17.09 4.65
C GLU A 89 5.54 -17.88 5.32
N GLU A 90 6.67 -18.06 4.64
CA GLU A 90 7.85 -18.74 5.20
C GLU A 90 8.50 -17.97 6.37
N ILE A 91 8.47 -16.64 6.30
CA ILE A 91 9.05 -15.76 7.32
C ILE A 91 8.11 -15.61 8.51
N HIS A 92 6.83 -15.28 8.25
CA HIS A 92 5.89 -14.85 9.28
C HIS A 92 4.87 -15.91 9.69
N GLY A 93 4.69 -16.97 8.91
CA GLY A 93 3.66 -17.98 9.17
C GLY A 93 2.27 -17.35 9.33
N GLU A 94 1.54 -17.78 10.37
CA GLU A 94 0.24 -17.22 10.74
C GLU A 94 0.33 -16.14 11.85
N ASP A 95 1.37 -15.30 11.88
CA ASP A 95 1.47 -14.19 12.85
C ASP A 95 0.47 -13.06 12.52
N LYS A 96 -0.81 -13.34 12.82
CA LYS A 96 -1.95 -12.44 12.65
C LYS A 96 -1.84 -11.19 13.52
N GLN A 97 -1.06 -11.25 14.60
CA GLN A 97 -0.86 -10.09 15.48
C GLN A 97 0.07 -9.08 14.83
N LEU A 98 1.16 -9.53 14.21
CA LEU A 98 2.07 -8.67 13.46
C LEU A 98 1.33 -7.95 12.31
N GLU A 99 0.56 -8.69 11.52
CA GLU A 99 -0.25 -8.13 10.42
C GLU A 99 -1.10 -6.95 10.90
N LYS A 100 -1.94 -7.20 11.93
CA LYS A 100 -2.83 -6.20 12.50
C LYS A 100 -2.07 -5.02 13.08
N MET A 101 -1.01 -5.28 13.85
CA MET A 101 -0.23 -4.24 14.49
C MET A 101 0.39 -3.30 13.46
N VAL A 102 1.03 -3.85 12.42
CA VAL A 102 1.66 -3.07 11.35
C VAL A 102 0.62 -2.28 10.58
N PHE A 103 -0.45 -2.93 10.13
CA PHE A 103 -1.49 -2.27 9.34
C PHE A 103 -2.17 -1.13 10.13
N LEU A 104 -2.59 -1.36 11.38
CA LEU A 104 -3.25 -0.33 12.19
C LEU A 104 -2.32 0.85 12.50
N THR A 105 -1.04 0.57 12.80
CA THR A 105 -0.06 1.63 13.06
C THR A 105 0.12 2.53 11.83
N ILE A 106 0.18 1.95 10.65
CA ILE A 106 0.33 2.68 9.39
C ILE A 106 -0.95 3.44 9.04
N LEU A 107 -2.12 2.79 9.17
CA LEU A 107 -3.42 3.41 8.94
C LEU A 107 -3.61 4.65 9.83
N ASP A 108 -3.34 4.53 11.13
CA ASP A 108 -3.50 5.63 12.07
C ASP A 108 -2.56 6.79 11.74
N ARG A 109 -1.30 6.51 11.38
CA ARG A 109 -0.34 7.55 10.96
C ARG A 109 -0.79 8.27 9.69
N GLN A 110 -1.09 7.52 8.63
CA GLN A 110 -1.49 8.05 7.32
C GLN A 110 -2.78 8.86 7.42
N TRP A 111 -3.72 8.41 8.25
CA TRP A 111 -4.95 9.14 8.50
C TRP A 111 -4.73 10.49 9.19
N MET A 112 -3.88 10.54 10.22
CA MET A 112 -3.55 11.81 10.89
C MET A 112 -2.90 12.80 9.90
N GLU A 113 -1.93 12.33 9.11
CA GLU A 113 -1.29 13.16 8.08
C GLU A 113 -2.29 13.65 7.03
N HIS A 114 -3.22 12.79 6.59
CA HIS A 114 -4.27 13.17 5.65
C HIS A 114 -5.19 14.24 6.22
N VAL A 115 -5.61 14.14 7.49
CA VAL A 115 -6.42 15.17 8.15
C VAL A 115 -5.72 16.52 8.16
N ASP A 116 -4.45 16.56 8.52
CA ASP A 116 -3.65 17.79 8.53
C ASP A 116 -3.50 18.37 7.12
N ASN A 117 -3.26 17.52 6.12
CA ASN A 117 -3.19 17.92 4.72
C ASN A 117 -4.53 18.49 4.22
N MET A 118 -5.65 17.87 4.56
CA MET A 118 -6.98 18.35 4.18
C MET A 118 -7.32 19.70 4.80
N ASP A 119 -6.85 19.99 6.02
CA ASP A 119 -7.04 21.30 6.63
C ASP A 119 -6.18 22.39 5.97
N ARG A 120 -5.01 22.05 5.42
CA ARG A 120 -4.21 22.97 4.58
C ARG A 120 -4.89 23.26 3.25
N VAL A 121 -5.41 22.23 2.58
CA VAL A 121 -6.13 22.37 1.29
C VAL A 121 -7.34 23.28 1.45
N LYS A 122 -8.15 23.07 2.50
CA LYS A 122 -9.29 23.96 2.79
C LYS A 122 -8.87 25.42 2.90
N LYS A 123 -7.78 25.71 3.64
CA LYS A 123 -7.27 27.09 3.80
C LYS A 123 -6.78 27.67 2.47
N GLY A 124 -6.11 26.89 1.63
CA GLY A 124 -5.61 27.32 0.32
C GLY A 124 -6.71 27.61 -0.71
N ILE A 125 -7.85 26.94 -0.63
CA ILE A 125 -8.97 27.13 -1.57
C ILE A 125 -9.66 28.48 -1.41
N TYR A 126 -9.72 29.04 -0.21
CA TYR A 126 -10.24 30.40 0.01
C TYR A 126 -9.38 31.47 -0.68
N LEU A 127 -8.08 31.21 -0.91
CA LEU A 127 -7.24 32.11 -1.70
C LEU A 127 -7.47 31.97 -3.21
N ARG A 128 -7.92 30.80 -3.68
CA ARG A 128 -8.24 30.50 -5.09
C ARG A 128 -9.64 30.96 -5.53
N GLN A 129 -10.51 31.32 -4.59
CA GLN A 129 -11.85 31.89 -4.84
C GLN A 129 -11.83 33.14 -5.73
N TYR A 130 -10.72 33.89 -5.76
CA TYR A 130 -10.57 35.06 -6.62
C TYR A 130 -10.52 34.72 -8.13
N ALA A 131 -10.40 33.44 -8.52
CA ALA A 131 -10.26 32.99 -9.90
C ALA A 131 -11.55 32.47 -10.57
N SER A 132 -12.74 32.74 -10.02
CA SER A 132 -14.05 32.30 -10.57
C SER A 132 -14.28 30.78 -10.66
N ILE A 133 -13.44 29.96 -10.03
CA ILE A 133 -13.64 28.50 -9.88
C ILE A 133 -14.61 28.25 -8.73
N LYS A 134 -15.56 27.30 -8.89
CA LYS A 134 -16.44 26.84 -7.81
C LYS A 134 -15.59 26.17 -6.71
N PRO A 135 -15.40 26.80 -5.54
CA PRO A 135 -14.39 26.38 -4.57
C PRO A 135 -14.68 25.01 -3.94
N VAL A 136 -15.96 24.68 -3.83
CA VAL A 136 -16.44 23.42 -3.26
C VAL A 136 -16.12 22.24 -4.17
N ASP A 137 -16.26 22.43 -5.49
CA ASP A 137 -16.03 21.35 -6.46
C ASP A 137 -14.53 21.05 -6.58
N ALA A 138 -13.71 22.10 -6.68
CA ALA A 138 -12.24 21.97 -6.66
C ALA A 138 -11.72 21.33 -5.35
N PHE A 139 -12.35 21.61 -4.21
CA PHE A 139 -12.01 20.95 -2.95
C PHE A 139 -12.30 19.45 -3.01
N LYS A 140 -13.44 19.04 -3.56
CA LYS A 140 -13.82 17.63 -3.64
C LYS A 140 -12.89 16.85 -4.54
N GLU A 141 -12.57 17.38 -5.72
CA GLU A 141 -11.63 16.73 -6.66
C GLU A 141 -10.26 16.54 -6.00
N GLU A 142 -9.68 17.61 -5.42
CA GLU A 142 -8.38 17.53 -4.74
C GLU A 142 -8.44 16.62 -3.49
N ALA A 143 -9.58 16.54 -2.81
CA ALA A 143 -9.78 15.66 -1.66
C ALA A 143 -9.80 14.18 -2.04
N VAL A 144 -10.40 13.83 -3.19
CA VAL A 144 -10.46 12.45 -3.68
C VAL A 144 -9.07 11.98 -4.09
N GLU A 145 -8.36 12.76 -4.89
CA GLU A 145 -6.98 12.43 -5.31
C GLU A 145 -6.06 12.23 -4.09
N ARG A 146 -6.15 13.09 -3.08
CA ARG A 146 -5.35 12.95 -1.85
C ARG A 146 -5.74 11.76 -0.99
N PHE A 147 -7.01 11.35 -1.05
CA PHE A 147 -7.48 10.16 -0.36
C PHE A 147 -6.95 8.89 -1.03
N GLU A 148 -7.03 8.81 -2.36
CA GLU A 148 -6.45 7.71 -3.14
C GLU A 148 -4.94 7.57 -2.87
N ASN A 149 -4.22 8.69 -2.90
CA ASN A 149 -2.79 8.71 -2.55
C ASN A 149 -2.51 8.22 -1.12
N MET A 150 -3.38 8.54 -0.14
CA MET A 150 -3.24 8.03 1.23
C MET A 150 -3.41 6.51 1.26
N MET A 151 -4.41 5.97 0.56
CA MET A 151 -4.64 4.52 0.49
C MET A 151 -3.46 3.81 -0.17
N ASP A 152 -2.94 4.37 -1.27
CA ASP A 152 -1.76 3.87 -1.97
C ASP A 152 -0.51 3.79 -1.07
N ASN A 153 -0.33 4.81 -0.23
CA ASN A 153 0.75 4.85 0.77
C ASN A 153 0.54 3.82 1.89
N ILE A 154 -0.70 3.62 2.35
CA ILE A 154 -1.01 2.58 3.33
C ILE A 154 -0.65 1.20 2.76
N THR A 155 -1.06 0.92 1.53
CA THR A 155 -0.73 -0.33 0.82
C THR A 155 0.77 -0.54 0.73
N GLU A 156 1.52 0.44 0.18
CA GLU A 156 2.96 0.34 0.01
C GLU A 156 3.69 0.16 1.36
N GLN A 157 3.39 1.00 2.35
CA GLN A 157 4.07 0.94 3.63
C GLN A 157 3.77 -0.33 4.40
N THR A 158 2.53 -0.84 4.33
CA THR A 158 2.16 -2.10 5.00
C THR A 158 2.96 -3.23 4.40
N VAL A 159 2.95 -3.35 3.07
CA VAL A 159 3.65 -4.43 2.35
C VAL A 159 5.16 -4.39 2.59
N LEU A 160 5.79 -3.21 2.50
CA LEU A 160 7.23 -3.06 2.71
C LEU A 160 7.65 -3.25 4.17
N THR A 161 6.83 -2.80 5.13
CA THR A 161 7.12 -2.99 6.56
C THR A 161 6.99 -4.46 6.95
N LEU A 162 5.98 -5.15 6.44
CA LEU A 162 5.82 -6.58 6.65
C LEU A 162 6.96 -7.36 6.02
N ALA A 163 7.30 -7.10 4.75
CA ALA A 163 8.38 -7.81 4.07
C ALA A 163 9.77 -7.63 4.72
N SER A 164 9.99 -6.53 5.45
CA SER A 164 11.24 -6.25 6.16
C SER A 164 11.22 -6.62 7.64
N ALA A 165 10.07 -7.02 8.18
CA ALA A 165 9.96 -7.39 9.58
C ALA A 165 10.78 -8.66 9.85
N PRO A 166 11.57 -8.71 10.93
CA PRO A 166 12.33 -9.91 11.27
C PRO A 166 11.36 -11.04 11.64
N LYS A 167 11.78 -12.28 11.36
CA LYS A 167 11.10 -13.47 11.90
C LYS A 167 11.10 -13.37 13.41
N GLN A 168 9.93 -13.48 14.04
CA GLN A 168 9.88 -13.59 15.50
C GLN A 168 10.47 -14.96 15.87
N GLU A 169 11.68 -14.95 16.46
CA GLU A 169 12.19 -16.14 17.14
C GLU A 169 11.22 -16.45 18.26
N GLY A 170 10.67 -17.67 18.25
CA GLY A 170 9.66 -18.08 19.20
C GLY A 170 10.10 -17.73 20.61
N GLN A 171 9.20 -17.14 21.38
CA GLN A 171 9.30 -17.20 22.83
C GLN A 171 9.31 -18.70 23.18
N GLU A 172 10.49 -19.26 23.43
CA GLU A 172 10.62 -20.49 24.21
C GLU A 172 9.96 -20.17 25.55
N GLU A 173 8.72 -20.61 25.72
CA GLU A 173 8.07 -20.66 27.03
C GLU A 173 8.84 -21.70 27.87
N ASP A 174 9.71 -21.21 28.76
CA ASP A 174 10.28 -21.94 29.91
C ASP A 174 9.18 -22.38 30.90
#